data_AF-A0A815UL08-F1
#
_entry.id   AF-A0A815UL08-F1
#
_cell.length_a   1.000
_cell.length_b   1.000
_cell.length_c   1.000
_cell.angle_alpha   90.00
_cell.angle_beta   90.00
_cell.angle_gamma   90.00
#
_symmetry.space_group_name_H-M   'P 1'
#
loop_
_entity.id
_entity.type
_entity.pdbx_description
1 polymer ?
#
loop_
_entity_poly.entity_id
_entity_poly.type
_entity_poly.pdbx_seq_one_letter_code
_entity_poly.pdbx_strand_id
1 'polypeptide(L)' 'MSATDTIRSNRKYFPIELKKGKQLERGEYRYLTSNGVSVIKWMDKKEVLVASNYFDPEIEGEVNRRDKDG' A
#
# COMPACT_ATOMS: atom_id res chain seq x y z
N MET A 1 5.23 -4.92 -18.43
CA MET A 1 4.84 -3.51 -18.20
C MET A 1 4.43 -3.39 -16.74
N SER A 2 5.12 -2.56 -15.98
CA SER A 2 4.77 -2.31 -14.58
C SER A 2 3.96 -1.03 -14.43
N ALA A 3 3.07 -1.01 -13.46
CA ALA A 3 2.26 0.14 -13.10
C ALA A 3 2.20 0.24 -11.58
N THR A 4 2.41 1.44 -11.06
CA THR A 4 2.31 1.77 -9.64
C THR A 4 1.70 3.15 -9.53
N ASP A 5 0.58 3.27 -8.83
CA ASP A 5 -0.04 4.58 -8.59
C ASP A 5 -0.90 4.57 -7.32
N THR A 6 -1.18 5.76 -6.84
CA THR A 6 -2.16 6.02 -5.80
C THR A 6 -3.58 5.84 -6.33
N ILE A 7 -4.48 5.34 -5.47
CA ILE A 7 -5.89 5.13 -5.83
C ILE A 7 -6.82 5.74 -4.81
N ARG A 8 -8.06 6.02 -5.23
CA ARG A 8 -9.11 6.50 -4.33
C ARG A 8 -9.80 5.33 -3.63
N SER A 9 -10.16 5.51 -2.36
CA SER A 9 -10.88 4.51 -1.55
C SER A 9 -12.28 4.20 -2.08
N ASN A 10 -12.91 5.12 -2.82
CA ASN A 10 -14.21 4.94 -3.45
C ASN A 10 -14.16 4.35 -4.87
N ARG A 11 -12.99 3.87 -5.32
CA ARG A 11 -12.86 3.19 -6.61
C ARG A 11 -13.77 1.95 -6.66
N LYS A 12 -14.42 1.73 -7.80
CA LYS A 12 -15.23 0.53 -8.04
C LYS A 12 -14.35 -0.72 -7.84
N TYR A 13 -14.88 -1.71 -7.11
CA TYR A 13 -14.19 -2.95 -6.74
C TYR A 13 -12.97 -2.79 -5.82
N PHE A 14 -12.88 -1.67 -5.08
CA PHE A 14 -11.87 -1.58 -4.02
C PHE A 14 -12.08 -2.68 -2.97
N PRO A 15 -11.01 -3.39 -2.54
CA PRO A 15 -11.13 -4.49 -1.59
C PRO A 15 -11.76 -4.06 -0.27
N ILE A 16 -12.88 -4.69 0.10
CA ILE A 16 -13.67 -4.30 1.27
C ILE A 16 -12.91 -4.66 2.56
N GLU A 17 -12.09 -5.69 2.52
CA GLU A 17 -11.29 -6.17 3.63
C GLU A 17 -10.24 -5.13 4.05
N LEU A 18 -9.70 -4.34 3.12
CA LEU A 18 -8.82 -3.19 3.44
C LEU A 18 -9.58 -1.99 4.03
N LYS A 19 -10.90 -1.92 3.82
CA LYS A 19 -11.77 -0.91 4.45
C LYS A 19 -12.17 -1.31 5.87
N LYS A 20 -12.19 -2.61 6.17
CA LYS A 20 -12.66 -3.15 7.44
C LYS A 20 -11.51 -3.23 8.45
N GLY A 21 -11.85 -3.04 9.73
CA GLY A 21 -10.93 -3.20 10.85
C GLY A 21 -10.62 -1.89 11.58
N LYS A 22 -9.80 -2.01 12.63
CA LYS A 22 -9.29 -0.85 13.36
C LYS A 22 -8.45 0.03 12.44
N GLN A 23 -8.46 1.33 12.75
CA GLN A 23 -7.57 2.29 12.12
C GLN A 23 -6.12 1.87 12.39
N LEU A 24 -5.31 1.90 11.35
CA LEU A 24 -3.87 1.61 11.44
C LEU A 24 -3.16 2.70 12.22
N GLU A 25 -2.14 2.32 12.99
CA GLU A 25 -1.22 3.27 13.59
C GLU A 25 -0.24 3.80 12.53
N ARG A 26 0.39 4.95 12.81
CA ARG A 26 1.34 5.55 11.89
C ARG A 26 2.54 4.62 11.69
N GLY A 27 2.87 4.32 10.44
CA GLY A 27 3.90 3.37 10.04
C GLY A 27 3.32 2.00 9.67
N GLU A 28 2.16 1.63 10.21
CA GLU A 28 1.54 0.35 9.89
C GLU A 28 0.93 0.35 8.48
N TYR A 29 0.92 -0.83 7.88
CA TYR A 29 0.27 -1.05 6.60
C TYR A 29 -0.44 -2.41 6.56
N ARG A 30 -1.36 -2.54 5.61
CA ARG A 30 -2.01 -3.79 5.22
C ARG A 30 -2.09 -3.84 3.71
N TYR A 31 -2.12 -5.04 3.16
CA TYR A 31 -2.24 -5.21 1.73
C TYR A 31 -3.13 -6.39 1.39
N LEU A 32 -3.57 -6.42 0.14
CA LEU A 32 -4.19 -7.58 -0.49
C LEU A 32 -3.65 -7.72 -1.89
N THR A 33 -3.35 -8.96 -2.27
CA THR A 33 -2.83 -9.29 -3.59
C THR A 33 -3.84 -10.16 -4.31
N SER A 34 -4.15 -9.81 -5.56
CA SER A 34 -5.02 -10.59 -6.43
C SER A 34 -4.56 -10.45 -7.87
N ASN A 35 -4.45 -11.57 -8.58
CA ASN A 35 -4.09 -11.62 -10.01
C ASN A 35 -2.82 -10.80 -10.36
N GLY A 36 -1.79 -10.85 -9.49
CA GLY A 36 -0.53 -10.14 -9.69
C GLY A 36 -0.60 -8.62 -9.46
N VAL A 37 -1.68 -8.11 -8.87
CA VAL A 37 -1.79 -6.72 -8.42
C VAL A 37 -1.98 -6.69 -6.90
N SER A 38 -1.14 -5.92 -6.24
CA SER A 38 -1.18 -5.67 -4.81
C SER A 38 -1.81 -4.29 -4.56
N VAL A 39 -2.80 -4.23 -3.68
CA VAL A 39 -3.33 -2.99 -3.14
C VAL A 39 -2.87 -2.85 -1.71
N ILE A 40 -2.18 -1.76 -1.41
CA ILE A 40 -1.62 -1.45 -0.10
C ILE A 40 -2.36 -0.27 0.49
N LYS A 41 -2.71 -0.42 1.76
CA LYS A 41 -3.19 0.62 2.65
C LYS A 41 -2.12 0.89 3.69
N TRP A 42 -1.49 2.05 3.61
CA TRP A 42 -0.44 2.49 4.52
C TRP A 42 -0.87 3.73 5.27
N MET A 43 -0.56 3.80 6.56
CA MET A 43 -0.84 4.96 7.39
C MET A 43 0.43 5.76 7.62
N ASP A 44 0.57 6.91 6.95
CA ASP A 44 1.52 7.94 7.37
C ASP A 44 0.79 8.98 8.25
N LYS A 45 0.83 10.28 7.93
CA LYS A 45 0.00 11.30 8.60
C LYS A 45 -1.49 11.13 8.25
N LYS A 46 -1.76 10.49 7.12
CA LYS A 46 -3.09 10.14 6.62
C LYS A 46 -3.01 8.78 5.91
N GLU A 47 -4.16 8.17 5.72
CA GLU A 47 -4.27 6.95 4.93
C GLU A 47 -3.83 7.21 3.48
N VAL A 48 -2.96 6.33 2.98
CA VAL A 48 -2.49 6.29 1.60
C VAL A 48 -2.86 4.94 1.02
N LEU A 49 -3.45 4.94 -0.18
CA LEU A 49 -3.81 3.73 -0.92
C LEU A 49 -3.01 3.68 -2.20
N VAL A 50 -2.27 2.59 -2.40
CA VAL A 50 -1.42 2.34 -3.58
C VAL A 50 -1.86 1.04 -4.23
N ALA A 51 -1.88 0.99 -5.56
CA ALA A 51 -2.00 -0.24 -6.32
C ALA A 51 -0.77 -0.42 -7.19
N SER A 52 -0.19 -1.62 -7.18
CA SER A 52 0.99 -1.94 -7.98
C SER A 52 1.02 -3.39 -8.43
N ASN A 53 1.59 -3.65 -9.60
CA ASN A 53 1.98 -4.99 -10.05
C ASN A 53 3.51 -5.18 -10.07
N TYR A 54 4.26 -4.24 -9.49
CA TYR A 54 5.72 -4.19 -9.59
C TYR A 54 6.44 -4.85 -8.42
N PHE A 55 5.91 -4.69 -7.20
CA PHE A 55 6.58 -5.10 -5.98
C PHE A 55 5.74 -6.05 -5.13
N ASP A 56 6.45 -6.92 -4.40
CA ASP A 56 5.86 -7.83 -3.43
C ASP A 56 5.66 -7.09 -2.09
N PRO A 57 4.41 -6.93 -1.61
CA PRO A 57 4.12 -6.24 -0.37
C PRO A 57 4.56 -7.00 0.91
N GLU A 58 5.00 -8.26 0.79
CA GLU A 58 5.64 -9.01 1.89
C GLU A 58 7.10 -8.61 2.12
N ILE A 59 7.74 -8.01 1.11
CA ILE A 59 9.13 -7.57 1.20
C ILE A 59 9.15 -6.14 1.73
N GLU A 60 9.51 -6.00 3.00
CA GLU A 60 9.68 -4.71 3.66
C GLU A 60 11.14 -4.25 3.63
N GLY A 61 11.33 -2.94 3.57
CA GLY A 61 12.62 -2.29 3.75
C GLY A 61 12.44 -0.97 4.49
N GLU A 62 13.33 -0.69 5.44
CA GLU A 62 13.40 0.60 6.11
C GLU A 62 14.58 1.39 5.56
N VAL A 63 14.32 2.63 5.14
CA VAL A 63 15.32 3.50 4.54
C VAL A 63 15.35 4.81 5.32
N ASN A 64 16.54 5.27 5.72
CA ASN A 64 16.65 6.60 6.30
C ASN A 64 16.68 7.63 5.18
N ARG A 65 15.96 8.75 5.35
CA ARG A 65 15.91 9.84 4.35
C ARG A 65 17.29 10.42 3.96
N ARG A 66 18.33 10.11 4.74
CA ARG A 66 19.71 10.58 4.53
C ARG A 66 20.62 9.52 3.94
N ASP A 67 20.14 8.28 3.77
CA ASP A 67 20.92 7.25 3.11
C ASP A 67 21.12 7.63 1.65
N LYS A 68 22.36 7.53 1.21
CA LYS A 68 22.81 8.05 -0.08
C LYS A 68 22.22 7.25 -1.26
N ASP A 69 21.85 6.00 -1.01
CA ASP A 69 21.48 5.04 -2.05
C ASP A 69 20.03 4.58 -1.97
N GLY A 70 19.22 5.10 -1.03
CA GLY A 70 17.77 4.86 -0.94
C GLY A 70 17.40 3.40 -0.83
#